data_AF-A0AAD4H100-F1
#
_entry.id   AF-A0AAD4H100-F1
#
_cell.length_a   1.000
_cell.length_b   1.000
_cell.length_c   1.000
_cell.angle_alpha   90.00
_cell.angle_beta   90.00
_cell.angle_gamma   90.00
#
_symmetry.space_group_name_H-M   'P 1'
#
loop_
_entity.id
_entity.type
_entity.pdbx_description
1 polymer ?
#
loop_
_entity_poly.entity_id
_entity_poly.type
_entity_poly.pdbx_seq_one_letter_code
_entity_poly.pdbx_strand_id
1 'polypeptide(L)'
;VNYPTKLHKVYFFWISRDKESFEWFQSLLLALESQDLNQFIEIHTSLSGRLRHSEVGNLMINEGSAFADTVTGLRARTCFGRPNLDMEFDRIRNNHTVTDIGVFFCGPKHMGKQLHAFCTKFSGSGTSFFWHKEY
;
A
#
# COMPACT_ATOMS: atom_id res chain seq x y z
N VAL A 1 -6.34 -19.58 -23.67
CA VAL A 1 -7.28 -18.45 -23.71
C VAL A 1 -6.93 -17.53 -22.56
N ASN A 2 -6.29 -16.38 -22.82
CA ASN A 2 -6.13 -15.35 -21.80
C ASN A 2 -7.50 -14.68 -21.66
N TYR A 3 -8.24 -15.03 -20.59
CA TYR A 3 -9.43 -14.28 -20.24
C TYR A 3 -8.98 -12.85 -19.90
N PRO A 4 -9.58 -11.80 -20.48
CA PRO A 4 -9.31 -10.45 -20.02
C PRO A 4 -9.67 -10.38 -18.53
N THR A 5 -8.66 -10.26 -17.68
CA THR A 5 -8.84 -10.07 -16.26
C THR A 5 -9.52 -8.73 -16.07
N LYS A 6 -10.69 -8.72 -15.41
CA LYS A 6 -11.39 -7.47 -15.02
C LYS A 6 -10.55 -6.59 -14.10
N LEU A 7 -9.51 -7.14 -13.50
CA LEU A 7 -8.57 -6.43 -12.63
C LEU A 7 -7.53 -5.70 -13.48
N HIS A 8 -7.49 -4.37 -13.38
CA HIS A 8 -6.61 -3.52 -14.19
C HIS A 8 -5.52 -2.84 -13.36
N LYS A 9 -5.71 -2.70 -12.05
CA LYS A 9 -4.78 -2.03 -11.13
C LYS A 9 -4.93 -2.62 -9.72
N VAL A 10 -3.82 -2.77 -9.01
CA VAL A 10 -3.77 -3.18 -7.60
C VAL A 10 -3.00 -2.13 -6.80
N TYR A 11 -3.58 -1.68 -5.69
CA TYR A 11 -2.90 -0.86 -4.69
C TYR A 11 -2.62 -1.73 -3.47
N PHE A 12 -1.34 -2.01 -3.19
CA PHE A 12 -0.93 -2.84 -2.08
C PHE A 12 -0.33 -1.98 -0.97
N PHE A 13 -1.06 -1.84 0.14
CA PHE A 13 -0.60 -1.10 1.32
C PHE A 13 -0.10 -2.05 2.40
N TRP A 14 1.20 -1.98 2.70
CA TRP A 14 1.80 -2.74 3.78
C TRP A 14 2.24 -1.83 4.92
N ILE A 15 1.44 -1.79 5.98
CA ILE A 15 1.67 -0.98 7.17
C ILE A 15 2.16 -1.89 8.29
N SER A 16 3.41 -1.71 8.72
CA SER A 16 4.01 -2.46 9.84
C SER A 16 4.44 -1.51 10.95
N ARG A 17 4.63 -2.05 12.16
CA ARG A 17 5.31 -1.34 13.26
C ARG A 17 6.80 -1.68 13.34
N ASP A 18 7.17 -2.86 12.88
CA ASP A 18 8.51 -3.42 13.05
C ASP A 18 9.13 -3.61 11.66
N LYS A 19 10.38 -3.16 11.49
CA LYS A 19 11.08 -3.21 10.20
C LYS A 19 11.38 -4.65 9.79
N GLU A 20 11.62 -5.52 10.76
CA GLU A 20 11.91 -6.95 10.58
C GLU A 20 10.72 -7.69 9.97
N SER A 21 9.50 -7.16 10.15
CA SER A 21 8.31 -7.72 9.53
C SER A 21 8.37 -7.65 8.00
N PHE A 22 9.18 -6.75 7.42
CA PHE A 22 9.29 -6.64 5.98
C PHE A 22 10.12 -7.77 5.36
N GLU A 23 11.02 -8.42 6.11
CA GLU A 23 12.02 -9.35 5.56
C GLU A 23 11.41 -10.59 4.88
N TRP A 24 10.42 -11.23 5.50
CA TRP A 24 9.90 -12.52 5.02
C TRP A 24 9.09 -12.42 3.71
N PHE A 25 8.50 -11.26 3.43
CA PHE A 25 7.70 -11.02 2.21
C PHE A 25 8.44 -10.14 1.19
N GLN A 26 9.57 -9.55 1.58
CA GLN A 26 10.38 -8.66 0.75
C GLN A 26 10.76 -9.28 -0.59
N SER A 27 11.25 -10.53 -0.56
CA SER A 27 11.69 -11.22 -1.77
C SER A 27 10.55 -11.42 -2.77
N LEU A 28 9.33 -11.65 -2.28
CA LEU A 28 8.16 -11.77 -3.15
C LEU A 28 7.77 -10.42 -3.75
N LEU A 29 7.79 -9.34 -2.96
CA LEU A 29 7.50 -8.00 -3.49
C LEU A 29 8.52 -7.54 -4.52
N LEU A 30 9.80 -7.85 -4.32
CA LEU A 30 10.85 -7.59 -5.31
C LEU A 30 10.60 -8.37 -6.60
N ALA A 31 10.24 -9.64 -6.49
CA ALA A 31 9.90 -10.45 -7.67
C ALA A 31 8.69 -9.87 -8.41
N LEU A 32 7.63 -9.49 -7.69
CA LEU A 32 6.44 -8.85 -8.26
C LEU A 32 6.78 -7.53 -8.95
N GLU A 33 7.53 -6.65 -8.29
CA GLU A 33 7.93 -5.35 -8.85
C GLU A 33 8.83 -5.51 -10.08
N SER A 34 9.70 -6.52 -10.11
CA SER A 34 10.58 -6.78 -11.26
C SER A 34 9.84 -7.30 -12.49
N GLN A 35 8.72 -8.01 -12.29
CA GLN A 35 7.90 -8.57 -13.35
C GLN A 35 6.78 -7.62 -13.80
N ASP A 36 6.48 -6.58 -13.00
CA ASP A 36 5.44 -5.61 -13.30
C ASP A 36 5.91 -4.52 -14.27
N LEU A 37 5.91 -4.86 -15.55
CA LEU A 37 6.30 -3.96 -16.63
C LEU A 37 5.28 -2.84 -16.89
N ASN A 38 4.03 -3.01 -16.44
CA ASN A 38 2.92 -2.11 -16.77
C ASN A 38 2.43 -1.27 -15.58
N GLN A 39 3.16 -1.28 -14.45
CA GLN A 39 2.73 -0.65 -13.20
C GLN A 39 1.33 -1.13 -12.76
N PHE A 40 1.02 -2.39 -13.02
CA PHE A 40 -0.21 -3.04 -12.61
C PHE A 40 -0.37 -3.05 -11.08
N ILE A 41 0.73 -3.20 -10.33
CA ILE A 41 0.74 -3.18 -8.86
C ILE A 41 1.51 -1.96 -8.35
N GLU A 42 0.86 -1.17 -7.50
CA GLU A 42 1.47 -0.04 -6.79
C GLU A 42 1.64 -0.41 -5.33
N ILE A 43 2.90 -0.54 -4.89
CA ILE A 43 3.25 -0.98 -3.54
C ILE A 43 3.54 0.26 -2.67
N HIS A 44 2.86 0.35 -1.52
CA HIS A 44 3.06 1.38 -0.51
C HIS A 44 3.44 0.71 0.81
N THR A 45 4.69 0.85 1.21
CA THR A 45 5.19 0.37 2.50
C THR A 45 5.16 1.52 3.51
N SER A 46 4.73 1.24 4.74
CA SER A 46 4.71 2.23 5.81
C SER A 46 5.20 1.65 7.13
N LEU A 47 6.22 2.28 7.71
CA LEU A 47 6.74 1.92 9.02
C LEU A 47 6.17 2.88 10.08
N SER A 48 5.15 2.40 10.80
CA SER A 48 4.37 3.15 11.78
C SER A 48 4.89 3.04 13.22
N GLY A 49 5.97 2.28 13.43
CA GLY A 49 6.65 2.16 14.71
C GLY A 49 7.39 3.43 15.11
N ARG A 50 7.67 3.58 16.40
CA ARG A 50 8.57 4.64 16.87
C ARG A 50 10.00 4.24 16.55
N LEU A 51 10.61 4.93 15.59
CA LEU A 51 12.05 4.86 15.36
C LEU A 51 12.78 5.72 16.39
N ARG A 52 13.95 5.27 16.86
CA ARG A 52 14.84 6.14 17.63
C ARG A 52 15.40 7.20 16.69
N HIS A 53 15.72 8.39 17.22
CA HIS A 53 16.29 9.48 16.42
C HIS A 53 17.56 9.07 15.63
N SER A 54 18.40 8.20 16.21
CA SER A 54 19.57 7.65 15.53
C SER A 54 19.23 6.75 14.34
N GLU A 55 18.12 6.02 14.40
CA GLU A 55 17.66 5.14 13.33
C GLU A 55 17.06 5.94 12.18
N VAL A 56 16.30 7.01 12.48
CA VAL A 56 15.78 7.93 11.46
C VAL A 56 16.93 8.63 10.72
N GLY A 57 17.95 9.11 11.45
CA GLY A 57 19.11 9.75 10.86
C GLY A 57 19.87 8.82 9.91
N ASN A 58 20.13 7.58 10.33
CA ASN A 58 20.82 6.59 9.50
C ASN A 58 20.00 6.21 8.25
N LEU A 59 18.68 6.07 8.38
CA LEU A 59 17.80 5.78 7.25
C LEU A 59 17.77 6.92 6.24
N MET A 60 17.58 8.17 6.69
CA MET A 60 17.57 9.33 5.80
C MET A 60 18.90 9.56 5.08
N ILE A 61 20.03 9.36 5.78
CA ILE A 61 21.37 9.51 5.18
C ILE A 61 21.59 8.45 4.10
N ASN A 62 21.24 7.19 4.38
CA ASN A 62 21.40 6.10 3.42
C ASN A 62 20.42 6.25 2.23
N GLU A 63 19.17 6.64 2.48
CA GLU A 63 18.15 6.87 1.44
C GLU A 63 18.53 7.95 0.42
N GLY A 64 19.21 9.01 0.85
CA GLY A 64 19.67 10.08 -0.05
C GLY A 64 20.66 9.61 -1.12
N SER A 65 21.33 8.48 -0.87
CA SER A 65 22.36 7.90 -1.72
C SER A 65 21.96 6.60 -2.42
N ALA A 66 20.81 6.03 -2.05
CA ALA A 66 20.40 4.70 -2.49
C ALA A 66 19.49 4.76 -3.73
N PHE A 67 19.75 3.87 -4.68
CA PHE A 67 18.90 3.66 -5.87
C PHE A 67 17.63 2.85 -5.56
N ALA A 68 17.56 2.23 -4.38
CA ALA A 68 16.46 1.41 -3.89
C ALA A 68 16.18 1.77 -2.41
N ASP A 69 14.98 1.44 -1.95
CA ASP A 69 14.55 1.68 -0.58
C ASP A 69 15.45 0.96 0.45
N THR A 70 15.87 1.66 1.50
CA THR A 70 16.83 1.11 2.49
C THR A 70 16.21 0.11 3.47
N VAL A 71 14.88 0.13 3.64
CA VAL A 71 14.13 -0.77 4.53
C VAL A 71 13.71 -2.05 3.81
N THR A 72 13.26 -1.93 2.57
CA THR A 72 12.56 -2.98 1.81
C THR A 72 13.24 -3.31 0.49
N GLY A 73 14.23 -2.53 0.03
CA GLY A 73 14.93 -2.77 -1.23
C GLY A 73 14.08 -2.55 -2.48
N LEU A 74 12.81 -2.17 -2.35
CA LEU A 74 11.90 -1.90 -3.45
C LEU A 74 12.27 -0.58 -4.15
N ARG A 75 11.78 -0.38 -5.37
CA ARG A 75 11.86 0.93 -6.04
C ARG A 75 10.95 1.94 -5.36
N ALA A 76 9.77 1.50 -4.88
CA ALA A 76 8.87 2.31 -4.07
C ALA A 76 9.47 2.58 -2.68
N ARG A 77 9.43 3.85 -2.25
CA ARG A 77 9.95 4.26 -0.94
C ARG A 77 8.95 4.00 0.19
N THR A 78 9.48 3.64 1.35
CA THR A 78 8.77 3.37 2.59
C THR A 78 8.48 4.69 3.29
N CYS A 79 7.20 4.94 3.53
CA CYS A 79 6.78 6.10 4.29
C CYS A 79 6.94 5.85 5.80
N PHE A 80 7.50 6.81 6.53
CA PHE A 80 7.56 6.74 7.98
C PHE A 80 6.28 7.33 8.61
N GLY A 81 5.68 6.58 9.52
CA GLY A 81 4.40 6.92 10.16
C GLY A 81 3.22 6.12 9.61
N ARG A 82 2.01 6.57 9.96
CA ARG A 82 0.76 5.98 9.44
C ARG A 82 0.35 6.71 8.17
N PRO A 83 -0.04 5.99 7.10
CA PRO A 83 -0.53 6.64 5.89
C PRO A 83 -1.85 7.37 6.18
N ASN A 84 -2.07 8.48 5.49
CA ASN A 84 -3.35 9.16 5.51
C ASN A 84 -4.32 8.43 4.56
N LEU A 85 -4.93 7.37 5.06
CA LEU A 85 -5.83 6.51 4.29
C LEU A 85 -7.05 7.28 3.74
N ASP A 86 -7.46 8.39 4.36
CA ASP A 86 -8.53 9.24 3.82
C ASP A 86 -8.11 9.89 2.49
N MET A 87 -6.89 10.42 2.45
CA MET A 87 -6.31 10.99 1.23
C MET A 87 -6.05 9.92 0.17
N GLU A 88 -5.64 8.72 0.57
CA GLU A 88 -5.42 7.63 -0.39
C GLU A 88 -6.72 7.16 -1.04
N PHE A 89 -7.82 7.05 -0.28
CA PHE A 89 -9.13 6.73 -0.87
C PHE A 89 -9.59 7.82 -1.84
N ASP A 90 -9.41 9.10 -1.49
CA ASP A 90 -9.74 10.21 -2.37
C ASP A 90 -8.91 10.16 -3.66
N ARG A 91 -7.59 9.97 -3.54
CA ARG A 91 -6.65 9.82 -4.67
C ARG A 91 -7.07 8.66 -5.59
N ILE A 92 -7.32 7.48 -5.02
CA ILE A 92 -7.70 6.28 -5.77
C ILE A 92 -9.02 6.52 -6.50
N ARG A 93 -10.03 7.12 -5.84
CA ARG A 93 -11.31 7.45 -6.47
C ARG A 93 -11.12 8.40 -7.66
N ASN A 94 -10.31 9.43 -7.50
CA ASN A 94 -10.09 10.44 -8.53
C ASN A 94 -9.27 9.88 -9.71
N ASN A 95 -8.40 8.89 -9.46
CA ASN A 95 -7.65 8.18 -10.50
C ASN A 95 -8.50 7.16 -11.27
N HIS A 96 -9.56 6.64 -10.66
CA HIS A 96 -10.43 5.59 -11.22
C HIS A 96 -11.89 6.01 -11.19
N THR A 97 -12.27 6.92 -12.09
CA THR A 97 -13.66 7.35 -12.24
C THR A 97 -14.53 6.28 -12.88
N VAL A 98 -15.77 6.12 -12.43
CA VAL A 98 -16.75 5.17 -13.00
C VAL A 98 -16.24 3.73 -12.95
N THR A 99 -15.69 3.32 -11.80
CA THR A 99 -15.05 2.01 -11.62
C THR A 99 -15.49 1.35 -10.30
N ASP A 100 -15.62 0.03 -10.32
CA ASP A 100 -15.83 -0.78 -9.12
C ASP A 100 -14.47 -1.15 -8.50
N ILE A 101 -14.28 -0.82 -7.23
CA ILE A 101 -13.01 -1.00 -6.52
C ILE A 101 -13.22 -1.92 -5.31
N GLY A 102 -12.61 -3.10 -5.33
CA GLY A 102 -12.60 -4.00 -4.18
C GLY A 102 -11.58 -3.57 -3.13
N VAL A 103 -11.98 -3.53 -1.86
CA VAL A 103 -11.11 -3.26 -0.71
C VAL A 103 -11.02 -4.51 0.15
N PHE A 104 -9.80 -5.02 0.27
CA PHE A 104 -9.45 -6.22 1.04
C PHE A 104 -8.54 -5.81 2.20
N PHE A 105 -8.69 -6.46 3.35
CA PHE A 105 -7.94 -6.07 4.55
C PHE A 105 -7.71 -7.25 5.49
N CYS A 106 -6.43 -7.47 5.81
CA CYS A 106 -5.98 -8.36 6.86
C CYS A 106 -5.17 -7.55 7.89
N GLY A 107 -5.65 -7.45 9.13
CA GLY A 107 -4.95 -6.67 10.16
C GLY A 107 -5.81 -6.26 11.36
N PRO A 108 -5.38 -5.23 12.12
CA PRO A 108 -6.06 -4.83 13.35
C PRO A 108 -7.51 -4.41 13.15
N LYS A 109 -8.40 -4.93 14.01
CA LYS A 109 -9.87 -4.68 13.94
C LYS A 109 -10.26 -3.20 13.88
N HIS A 110 -9.54 -2.33 14.57
CA HIS A 110 -9.85 -0.90 14.57
C HIS A 110 -9.62 -0.26 13.19
N MET A 111 -8.55 -0.65 12.50
CA MET A 111 -8.22 -0.17 11.16
C MET A 111 -9.21 -0.75 10.14
N GLY A 112 -9.58 -2.03 10.28
CA GLY A 112 -10.62 -2.62 9.42
C GLY A 112 -11.97 -1.89 9.53
N LYS A 113 -12.40 -1.50 10.74
CA LYS A 113 -13.60 -0.67 10.91
C LYS A 113 -13.50 0.68 10.21
N GLN A 114 -12.33 1.32 10.29
CA GLN A 114 -12.08 2.61 9.65
C GLN A 114 -12.14 2.49 8.12
N LEU A 115 -11.45 1.50 7.54
CA LEU A 115 -11.45 1.25 6.10
C LEU A 115 -12.84 0.92 5.56
N HIS A 116 -13.63 0.13 6.31
CA HIS A 116 -15.02 -0.14 5.95
C HIS A 116 -15.86 1.15 5.90
N ALA A 117 -15.70 2.04 6.89
CA ALA A 117 -16.38 3.35 6.86
C ALA A 117 -15.93 4.22 5.67
N PHE A 118 -14.65 4.16 5.29
CA PHE A 118 -14.14 4.85 4.10
C PHE A 118 -14.72 4.31 2.80
N CYS A 119 -14.94 3.00 2.69
CA CYS A 119 -15.62 2.44 1.51
C CYS A 119 -16.98 3.11 1.28
N THR A 120 -17.77 3.29 2.35
CA THR A 120 -19.05 4.01 2.25
C THR A 120 -18.87 5.50 1.97
N LYS A 121 -17.93 6.17 2.65
CA LYS A 121 -17.68 7.61 2.49
C LYS A 121 -17.28 8.00 1.06
N PHE A 122 -16.43 7.20 0.43
CA PHE A 122 -15.83 7.53 -0.87
C PHE A 122 -16.54 6.90 -2.07
N SER A 123 -17.54 6.04 -1.84
CA SER A 123 -18.42 5.57 -2.91
C SER A 123 -19.36 6.69 -3.37
N GLY A 124 -19.41 6.94 -4.67
CA GLY A 124 -20.24 7.99 -5.27
C GLY A 124 -19.77 8.38 -6.67
N SER A 125 -20.60 9.14 -7.39
CA SER A 125 -20.28 9.70 -8.72
C SER A 125 -19.79 8.66 -9.74
N GLY A 126 -20.34 7.45 -9.69
CA GLY A 126 -20.01 6.34 -10.59
C GLY A 126 -18.89 5.41 -10.09
N THR A 127 -18.09 5.81 -9.11
CA THR A 127 -17.06 4.94 -8.51
C THR A 127 -17.58 4.36 -7.19
N SER A 128 -17.47 3.04 -7.03
CA SER A 128 -17.97 2.34 -5.84
C SER A 128 -16.87 1.51 -5.19
N PHE A 129 -16.70 1.64 -3.87
CA PHE A 129 -15.77 0.86 -3.08
C PHE A 129 -16.51 -0.28 -2.36
N PHE A 130 -16.14 -1.52 -2.65
CA PHE A 130 -16.73 -2.72 -2.08
C PHE A 130 -15.83 -3.30 -1.00
N TRP A 131 -16.33 -3.32 0.23
CA TRP A 131 -15.61 -3.92 1.35
C TRP A 131 -15.73 -5.44 1.31
N HIS A 132 -14.59 -6.12 1.22
CA HIS A 132 -14.50 -7.58 1.32
C HIS A 132 -13.95 -7.96 2.68
N LYS A 133 -14.77 -8.67 3.45
CA LYS A 133 -14.37 -9.19 4.75
C LYS A 133 -13.51 -10.43 4.53
N GLU A 134 -12.23 -10.32 4.83
CA GLU A 134 -11.33 -11.48 4.90
C GLU A 134 -11.36 -12.04 6.33
N TYR A 135 -11.38 -13.37 6.44
CA TYR A 135 -11.49 -14.11 7.69
C TYR A 135 -10.11 -14.56 8.19
#